data_AF-A0A5S4YMT6-F1
#
_entry.id   AF-A0A5S4YMT6-F1
#
_cell.length_a   1.000
_cell.length_b   1.000
_cell.length_c   1.000
_cell.angle_alpha   90.00
_cell.angle_beta   90.00
_cell.angle_gamma   90.00
#
_symmetry.space_group_name_H-M   'P 1'
#
loop_
_entity.id
_entity.type
_entity.pdbx_description
1 polymer ?
#
loop_
_entity_poly.entity_id
_entity_poly.type
_entity_poly.pdbx_seq_one_letter_code
_entity_poly.pdbx_strand_id
1 'polypeptide(L)' 'MKTKPVPAMFVVWALTKPGPKWRQVSEPMDRAELVLVIRDQWKLGRMARIERAPVAEAA' A
#
# COMPACT_ATOMS: atom_id res chain seq x y z
N MET A 1 -19.25 -9.06 23.61
CA MET A 1 -19.38 -8.25 22.38
C MET A 1 -18.54 -8.93 21.30
N LYS A 2 -19.13 -9.34 20.17
CA LYS A 2 -18.35 -9.89 19.04
C LYS A 2 -17.61 -8.71 18.42
N THR A 3 -16.29 -8.64 18.59
CA THR A 3 -15.43 -7.70 17.89
C THR A 3 -15.65 -7.89 16.40
N LYS A 4 -16.27 -6.92 15.74
CA LYS A 4 -16.35 -6.91 14.27
C LYS A 4 -14.90 -6.87 13.77
N PRO A 5 -14.50 -7.75 12.83
CA PRO A 5 -13.17 -7.69 12.28
C PRO A 5 -12.98 -6.33 11.63
N VAL A 6 -12.00 -5.57 12.12
CA VAL A 6 -11.56 -4.35 11.44
C VAL A 6 -11.09 -4.78 10.04
N PRO A 7 -11.57 -4.16 8.96
CA PRO A 7 -11.09 -4.49 7.63
C PRO A 7 -9.58 -4.30 7.60
N ALA A 8 -8.87 -5.31 7.07
CA ALA A 8 -7.42 -5.21 6.94
C ALA A 8 -7.09 -4.07 5.97
N MET A 9 -6.41 -3.05 6.46
CA MET A 9 -5.96 -1.92 5.65
C MET A 9 -4.67 -2.29 4.91
N PHE A 10 -4.51 -1.79 3.69
CA PHE A 10 -3.37 -2.09 2.83
C PHE A 10 -2.70 -0.80 2.34
N VAL A 11 -1.44 -0.90 1.91
CA VAL A 11 -0.68 0.21 1.32
C VAL A 11 0.01 -0.24 0.03
N VAL A 12 0.27 0.69 -0.88
CA VAL A 12 1.11 0.45 -2.07
C VAL A 12 2.51 0.97 -1.82
N TRP A 13 3.48 0.09 -2.07
CA TRP A 13 4.89 0.41 -2.12
C TRP A 13 5.37 0.44 -3.57
N ALA A 14 6.17 1.43 -3.96
CA ALA A 14 6.74 1.54 -5.30
C ALA A 14 8.23 1.92 -5.31
N LEU A 15 8.94 1.55 -6.38
CA LEU A 15 10.32 1.97 -6.67
C LEU A 15 10.30 3.35 -7.35
N THR A 16 10.40 4.43 -6.58
CA THR A 16 10.27 5.81 -7.10
C THR A 16 11.52 6.34 -7.79
N LYS A 17 12.69 5.74 -7.54
CA LYS A 17 13.98 6.06 -8.15
C LYS A 17 14.71 4.74 -8.43
N PRO A 18 15.63 4.68 -9.41
CA PRO A 18 16.52 3.53 -9.56
C PRO A 18 17.26 3.30 -8.24
N GLY A 19 17.00 2.18 -7.58
CA GLY A 19 17.57 1.86 -6.26
C GLY A 19 16.77 0.80 -5.49
N PRO A 20 17.33 0.22 -4.42
CA PRO A 20 16.79 -0.98 -3.78
C PRO A 20 15.66 -0.71 -2.76
N LYS A 21 15.19 0.53 -2.62
CA LYS A 21 14.26 0.90 -1.54
C LYS A 21 12.86 1.17 -2.09
N TRP A 22 11.94 0.31 -1.70
CA TRP A 22 10.51 0.52 -1.79
C TRP A 22 10.09 1.74 -0.96
N ARG A 23 9.20 2.57 -1.50
CA ARG A 23 8.58 3.69 -0.78
C ARG A 23 7.07 3.58 -0.80
N GLN A 24 6.42 3.89 0.32
CA GLN A 24 4.98 3.99 0.37
C GLN A 24 4.52 5.15 -0.52
N VAL A 25 3.53 4.91 -1.38
CA VAL A 25 2.98 5.89 -2.34
C VAL A 25 1.46 6.04 -2.21
N SER A 26 0.84 5.36 -1.26
CA SER A 26 -0.58 5.50 -0.92
C SER A 26 -0.76 5.58 0.59
N GLU A 27 -1.89 6.10 1.02
CA GLU A 27 -2.36 5.91 2.39
C GLU A 27 -2.89 4.49 2.60
N PRO A 28 -3.04 4.04 3.87
CA PRO A 28 -3.76 2.82 4.19
C PRO A 28 -5.22 2.89 3.74
N MET A 29 -5.65 1.95 2.89
CA MET A 29 -7.04 1.86 2.41
C MET A 29 -7.40 0.45 1.95
N ASP A 30 -8.61 0.28 1.42
CA ASP A 30 -9.09 -1.00 0.91
C ASP A 30 -8.33 -1.44 -0.34
N ARG A 31 -8.14 -2.76 -0.47
CA ARG A 31 -7.36 -3.36 -1.56
C ARG A 31 -7.90 -2.99 -2.95
N ALA A 32 -9.21 -2.81 -3.09
CA ALA A 32 -9.86 -2.49 -4.37
C ALA A 32 -9.38 -1.14 -4.93
N GLU A 33 -9.24 -0.12 -4.07
CA GLU A 33 -8.81 1.22 -4.47
C GLU A 33 -7.31 1.25 -4.80
N LEU A 34 -6.51 0.48 -4.07
CA LEU A 34 -5.05 0.40 -4.29
C LEU A 34 -4.65 -0.22 -5.62
N VAL A 35 -5.51 -1.02 -6.25
CA VAL A 35 -5.25 -1.55 -7.60
C VAL A 35 -5.10 -0.40 -8.60
N LEU A 36 -5.86 0.68 -8.42
CA LEU A 36 -5.76 1.87 -9.27
C LEU A 36 -4.43 2.59 -9.06
N VAL A 37 -3.96 2.67 -7.82
CA VAL A 37 -2.65 3.25 -7.49
C VAL A 37 -1.51 2.45 -8.11
N ILE A 38 -1.55 1.11 -8.03
CA ILE A 38 -0.56 0.24 -8.71
C ILE A 38 -0.54 0.51 -10.21
N ARG A 39 -1.71 0.53 -10.85
CA ARG A 39 -1.82 0.77 -12.29
C ARG A 39 -1.15 2.09 -12.67
N ASP A 40 -1.40 3.14 -11.90
CA ASP A 40 -0.86 4.47 -12.20
C ASP A 40 0.66 4.55 -11.96
N GLN A 41 1.21 3.83 -10.97
CA GLN A 41 2.67 3.71 -10.82
C GLN A 41 3.32 2.93 -11.97
N TRP A 42 2.68 1.86 -12.45
CA TRP A 42 3.19 1.09 -13.59
C TRP A 42 3.22 1.92 -14.88
N LYS A 43 2.24 2.81 -15.10
CA LYS A 43 2.26 3.78 -16.20
C LYS A 43 3.44 4.77 -16.11
N LEU A 44 3.92 5.05 -14.90
CA LEU A 44 5.11 5.87 -14.67
C LEU A 44 6.43 5.07 -14.76
N GLY A 45 6.38 3.79 -15.17
CA GLY A 45 7.54 2.91 -15.25
C GLY A 45 8.07 2.44 -13.90
N ARG A 46 7.26 2.54 -12.83
CA ARG A 46 7.67 2.18 -11.47
C ARG A 46 7.06 0.84 -11.09
N MET A 47 7.87 -0.10 -10.63
CA MET A 47 7.34 -1.33 -10.01
C MET A 47 6.62 -0.97 -8.71
N ALA A 48 5.43 -1.52 -8.53
CA ALA A 48 4.56 -1.27 -7.38
C ALA A 48 3.95 -2.59 -6.86
N ARG A 49 3.77 -2.71 -5.54
CA ARG A 49 3.16 -3.88 -4.87
C ARG A 49 2.27 -3.45 -3.69
N ILE A 50 1.24 -4.23 -3.41
CA ILE A 50 0.36 -4.05 -2.24
C ILE A 50 0.89 -4.88 -1.08
N GLU A 51 0.99 -4.27 0.09
CA GLU A 51 1.26 -4.94 1.38
C GLU A 51 0.23 -4.54 2.43
N ARG A 52 0.13 -5.31 3.52
CA ARG A 52 -0.68 -4.88 4.66
C ARG A 52 -0.11 -3.58 5.21
N ALA A 53 -1.00 -2.65 5.55
CA ALA A 53 -0.59 -1.44 6.25
C ALA A 53 0.14 -1.85 7.53
N PRO A 54 1.30 -1.24 7.85
CA PRO A 54 1.89 -1.44 9.15
C PRO A 54 0.85 -0.99 10.17
N VAL A 55 0.47 -1.91 11.06
CA VAL A 55 -0.31 -1.52 12.24
C VAL A 55 0.63 -0.57 12.98
N ALA A 56 0.29 0.71 13.03
CA ALA A 56 1.00 1.65 13.88
C ALA A 56 0.83 1.12 15.30
N GLU A 57 1.81 0.35 15.76
CA GLU A 57 1.94 -0.02 17.14
C GLU A 57 2.13 1.32 17.86
N ALA A 58 1.10 1.75 18.56
CA ALA A 58 1.16 2.96 19.37
C ALA A 58 2.23 2.75 20.44
N ALA A 59 3.44 3.25 20.17
CA ALA A 59 4.53 3.36 21.11
C ALA A 59 4.47 4.72 21.82
#